data_AF-A0A3S0E0U6-F1
#
_entry.id   AF-A0A3S0E0U6-F1
#
_cell.length_a   1.000
_cell.length_b   1.000
_cell.length_c   1.000
_cell.angle_alpha   90.00
_cell.angle_beta   90.00
_cell.angle_gamma   90.00
#
_symmetry.space_group_name_H-M   'P 1'
#
loop_
_entity.id
_entity.type
_entity.pdbx_description
1 polymer ?
#
loop_
_entity_poly.entity_id
_entity_poly.type
_entity_poly.pdbx_seq_one_letter_code
_entity_poly.pdbx_strand_id
1 'polypeptide(L)'
;MNTPMQFSASSDTLYELADSANAMVVTDQLTARLAQLHALLAATHGNAGISFRRLDHEHQEHYLWACYMLAAETRELMTALAEKQRLAALPAG
;
A
#
# COMPACT_ATOMS: atom_id res chain seq x y z
N MET A 1 -5.92 28.19 -22.76
CA MET A 1 -6.80 28.08 -21.58
C MET A 1 -6.28 26.91 -20.75
N ASN A 2 -5.77 27.15 -19.54
CA ASN A 2 -5.41 26.08 -18.61
C ASN A 2 -6.64 25.79 -17.74
N THR A 3 -7.18 24.58 -17.82
CA THR A 3 -8.19 24.12 -16.87
C THR A 3 -7.51 24.00 -15.51
N PRO A 4 -7.93 24.76 -14.48
CA PRO A 4 -7.38 24.60 -13.14
C PRO A 4 -7.72 23.19 -12.63
N MET A 5 -6.70 22.35 -12.44
CA MET A 5 -6.86 21.07 -11.76
C MET A 5 -6.98 21.34 -10.27
N GLN A 6 -8.19 21.26 -9.76
CA GLN A 6 -8.48 21.43 -8.35
C GLN A 6 -8.51 20.04 -7.72
N PHE A 7 -7.44 19.68 -7.00
CA PHE A 7 -7.41 18.49 -6.17
C PHE A 7 -8.09 18.84 -4.84
N SER A 8 -9.27 18.28 -4.58
CA SER A 8 -9.89 18.34 -3.26
C SER A 8 -8.92 17.77 -2.22
N ALA A 9 -8.85 18.40 -1.04
CA ALA A 9 -8.05 17.88 0.06
C ALA A 9 -8.37 16.40 0.27
N SER A 10 -7.34 15.56 0.22
CA SER A 10 -7.45 14.13 0.42
C SER A 10 -8.13 13.84 1.75
N SER A 11 -9.18 13.02 1.74
CA SER A 11 -9.61 12.34 2.97
C SER A 11 -8.41 11.67 3.61
N ASP A 12 -8.39 11.54 4.94
CA ASP A 12 -7.34 10.81 5.68
C ASP A 12 -7.16 9.37 5.16
N THR A 13 -8.12 8.87 4.40
CA THR A 13 -8.11 7.56 3.74
C THR A 13 -7.88 7.71 2.23
N LEU A 14 -6.77 7.15 1.73
CA LEU A 14 -6.45 7.12 0.29
C LEU A 14 -7.15 5.98 -0.46
N TYR A 15 -7.50 4.89 0.23
CA TYR A 15 -8.15 3.72 -0.34
C TYR A 15 -9.33 3.28 0.52
N GLU A 16 -10.49 3.12 -0.10
CA GLU A 16 -11.69 2.62 0.57
C GLU A 16 -11.92 1.14 0.21
N LEU A 17 -12.22 0.31 1.22
CA LEU A 17 -12.69 -1.05 0.97
C LEU A 17 -14.15 -1.01 0.54
N ALA A 18 -14.46 -1.58 -0.62
CA ALA A 18 -15.84 -1.80 -1.02
C ALA A 18 -16.59 -2.68 0.00
N ASP A 19 -17.88 -2.41 0.22
CA ASP A 19 -18.73 -3.17 1.15
C ASP A 19 -18.72 -4.68 0.88
N SER A 20 -18.63 -5.06 -0.39
CA SER A 20 -18.59 -6.46 -0.84
C SER A 20 -17.23 -7.16 -0.63
N ALA A 21 -16.19 -6.44 -0.20
CA ALA A 21 -14.87 -7.02 0.03
C ALA A 21 -14.92 -8.00 1.21
N ASN A 22 -14.70 -9.28 0.92
CA ASN A 22 -14.56 -10.34 1.91
C ASN A 22 -13.09 -10.58 2.28
N ALA A 23 -12.85 -11.42 3.28
CA ALA A 23 -11.50 -11.70 3.78
C ALA A 23 -10.54 -12.25 2.70
N MET A 24 -11.05 -13.00 1.72
CA MET A 24 -10.24 -13.55 0.62
C MET A 24 -9.74 -12.43 -0.30
N VAL A 25 -10.62 -11.52 -0.72
CA VAL A 25 -10.24 -10.36 -1.55
C VAL A 25 -9.21 -9.48 -0.83
N VAL A 26 -9.39 -9.24 0.47
CA VAL A 26 -8.42 -8.47 1.27
C VAL A 26 -7.07 -9.21 1.38
N THR A 27 -7.08 -10.54 1.49
CA THR A 27 -5.85 -11.37 1.52
C THR A 27 -5.09 -11.31 0.21
N ASP A 28 -5.79 -11.38 -0.93
CA ASP A 28 -5.18 -11.28 -2.25
C ASP A 28 -4.50 -9.92 -2.45
N GLN A 29 -5.20 -8.84 -2.07
CA GLN A 29 -4.69 -7.49 -2.15
C GLN A 29 -3.47 -7.28 -1.23
N LEU A 30 -3.53 -7.79 0.00
CA LEU A 30 -2.41 -7.76 0.95
C LEU A 30 -1.18 -8.48 0.37
N THR A 31 -1.39 -9.66 -0.22
CA THR A 31 -0.33 -10.45 -0.86
C THR A 31 0.31 -9.68 -2.01
N ALA A 32 -0.50 -9.06 -2.87
CA ALA A 32 -0.01 -8.24 -3.98
C ALA A 32 0.83 -7.05 -3.48
N ARG A 33 0.38 -6.34 -2.45
CA ARG A 33 1.10 -5.19 -1.88
C ARG A 33 2.39 -5.58 -1.20
N LEU A 34 2.41 -6.69 -0.46
CA LEU A 34 3.63 -7.24 0.13
C LEU A 34 4.65 -7.64 -0.94
N ALA A 35 4.21 -8.28 -2.03
CA ALA A 35 5.08 -8.64 -3.14
C ALA A 35 5.69 -7.40 -3.82
N GLN A 36 4.89 -6.35 -4.04
CA GLN A 36 5.36 -5.08 -4.57
C GLN A 36 6.38 -4.40 -3.65
N LEU A 37 6.07 -4.29 -2.35
CA LEU A 37 6.98 -3.72 -1.35
C LEU A 37 8.30 -4.50 -1.30
N HIS A 38 8.23 -5.83 -1.28
CA HIS A 38 9.42 -6.68 -1.27
C HIS A 38 10.28 -6.48 -2.52
N ALA A 39 9.67 -6.42 -3.71
CA ALA A 39 10.39 -6.15 -4.95
C ALA A 39 11.08 -4.78 -4.93
N LEU A 40 10.41 -3.74 -4.43
CA LEU A 40 11.01 -2.41 -4.33
C LEU A 40 12.15 -2.38 -3.31
N LEU A 41 12.00 -2.99 -2.14
CA LEU A 41 13.06 -3.05 -1.14
C LEU A 41 14.27 -3.84 -1.65
N ALA A 42 14.05 -4.91 -2.43
CA ALA A 42 15.13 -5.70 -3.02
C ALA A 42 16.05 -4.87 -3.94
N ALA A 43 15.53 -3.81 -4.57
CA ALA A 43 16.32 -2.93 -5.41
C ALA A 43 17.20 -1.93 -4.64
N THR A 44 17.08 -1.85 -3.31
CA THR A 44 17.85 -0.91 -2.47
C THR A 44 19.15 -1.52 -1.91
N HIS A 45 19.32 -2.84 -1.99
CA HIS A 45 20.46 -3.56 -1.41
C HIS A 45 21.13 -4.52 -2.41
N GLY A 46 22.28 -5.09 -1.99
CA GLY A 46 23.08 -5.96 -2.84
C GLY A 46 23.53 -5.29 -4.14
N ASN A 47 23.62 -6.08 -5.21
CA ASN A 47 24.02 -5.59 -6.53
C ASN A 47 22.99 -4.62 -7.15
N ALA A 48 21.70 -4.89 -6.96
CA ALA A 48 20.63 -4.02 -7.45
C ALA A 48 20.66 -2.62 -6.79
N GLY A 49 21.05 -2.55 -5.51
CA GLY A 49 21.21 -1.31 -4.76
C GLY A 49 22.26 -0.34 -5.33
N ILE A 50 23.16 -0.78 -6.21
CA ILE A 50 24.12 0.12 -6.86
C ILE A 50 23.39 1.14 -7.74
N SER A 51 22.36 0.71 -8.48
CA SER A 51 21.55 1.60 -9.31
C SER A 51 20.75 2.58 -8.46
N PHE A 52 20.14 2.12 -7.37
CA PHE A 52 19.42 2.98 -6.44
C PHE A 52 20.32 4.09 -5.86
N ARG A 53 21.54 3.74 -5.40
CA ARG A 53 22.50 4.71 -4.85
C ARG A 53 23.05 5.72 -5.88
N ARG A 54 22.84 5.48 -7.17
CA ARG A 54 23.24 6.38 -8.27
C ARG A 54 22.14 7.36 -8.67
N LEU A 55 20.91 7.16 -8.21
CA LEU A 55 19.84 8.14 -8.35
C LEU A 55 20.22 9.41 -7.58
N ASP A 56 19.69 10.56 -7.99
CA ASP A 56 19.81 11.77 -7.18
C ASP A 56 18.97 11.67 -5.89
N HIS A 57 19.15 12.63 -4.99
CA HIS A 57 18.50 12.65 -3.69
C HIS A 57 16.97 12.63 -3.78
N GLU A 58 16.39 13.43 -4.68
CA GLU A 58 14.94 13.55 -4.85
C GLU A 58 14.33 12.22 -5.29
N HIS A 59 14.96 11.54 -6.26
CA HIS A 59 14.50 10.23 -6.70
C HIS A 59 14.67 9.15 -5.63
N GLN A 60 15.74 9.19 -4.83
CA GLN A 60 15.91 8.27 -3.70
C GLN A 60 14.82 8.49 -2.63
N GLU A 61 14.51 9.74 -2.29
CA GLU A 61 13.43 10.07 -1.35
C GLU A 61 12.08 9.61 -1.87
N HIS A 62 11.71 9.95 -3.10
CA HIS A 62 10.44 9.53 -3.69
C HIS A 62 10.30 8.00 -3.76
N TYR A 63 11.40 7.30 -4.04
CA TYR A 63 11.41 5.84 -4.05
C TYR A 63 11.15 5.25 -2.65
N LEU A 64 11.85 5.76 -1.63
CA LEU A 64 11.64 5.31 -0.25
C LEU A 64 10.26 5.71 0.27
N TRP A 65 9.74 6.85 -0.17
CA TRP A 65 8.37 7.27 0.12
C TRP A 65 7.35 6.30 -0.49
N ALA A 66 7.56 5.83 -1.72
CA ALA A 66 6.71 4.80 -2.32
C ALA A 66 6.72 3.50 -1.50
N CYS A 67 7.89 3.06 -1.00
CA CYS A 67 7.98 1.94 -0.08
C CYS A 67 7.20 2.19 1.23
N TYR A 68 7.30 3.40 1.80
CA TYR A 68 6.55 3.79 3.00
C TYR A 68 5.04 3.75 2.77
N MET A 69 4.56 4.26 1.64
CA MET A 69 3.15 4.24 1.27
C MET A 69 2.61 2.81 1.14
N LEU A 70 3.36 1.91 0.48
CA LEU A 70 2.99 0.49 0.41
C LEU A 70 2.98 -0.17 1.79
N ALA A 71 3.94 0.14 2.66
CA ALA A 71 3.96 -0.36 4.02
C ALA A 71 2.74 0.13 4.83
N ALA A 72 2.34 1.39 4.68
CA ALA A 72 1.14 1.93 5.29
C ALA A 72 -0.12 1.21 4.79
N GLU A 73 -0.26 0.99 3.47
CA GLU A 73 -1.39 0.27 2.88
C GLU A 73 -1.44 -1.19 3.36
N THR A 74 -0.30 -1.88 3.46
CA THR A 74 -0.28 -3.26 4.01
C THR A 74 -0.77 -3.32 5.45
N ARG A 75 -0.45 -2.32 6.28
CA ARG A 75 -0.96 -2.23 7.66
C ARG A 75 -2.46 -2.04 7.69
N GLU A 76 -3.01 -1.17 6.85
CA GLU A 76 -4.46 -0.95 6.74
C GLU A 76 -5.18 -2.23 6.29
N LEU A 77 -4.64 -2.93 5.29
CA LEU A 77 -5.18 -4.21 4.81
C LEU A 77 -5.13 -5.30 5.88
N MET A 78 -4.06 -5.37 6.69
CA MET A 78 -3.97 -6.29 7.82
C MET A 78 -5.03 -5.98 8.88
N THR A 79 -5.26 -4.71 9.21
CA THR A 79 -6.32 -4.29 10.13
C THR A 79 -7.70 -4.67 9.59
N ALA A 80 -7.96 -4.41 8.30
CA ALA A 80 -9.22 -4.78 7.66
C ALA A 80 -9.43 -6.30 7.63
N LEU A 81 -8.38 -7.07 7.36
CA LEU A 81 -8.46 -8.54 7.36
C LEU A 81 -8.80 -9.09 8.74
N ALA A 82 -8.16 -8.60 9.80
CA ALA A 82 -8.45 -8.99 11.17
C ALA A 82 -9.91 -8.69 11.55
N GLU A 83 -10.43 -7.54 11.15
CA GLU A 83 -11.83 -7.18 11.39
C GLU A 83 -12.80 -8.10 10.65
N LYS A 84 -12.55 -8.40 9.37
CA LYS A 84 -13.38 -9.32 8.59
C LYS A 84 -13.37 -10.75 9.18
N GLN A 85 -12.22 -11.22 9.67
CA GLN A 85 -12.11 -12.51 10.35
C GLN A 85 -12.88 -12.52 11.67
N ARG A 86 -12.82 -11.43 12.44
CA ARG A 86 -13.60 -11.26 13.69
C ARG A 86 -15.11 -11.31 13.41
N LEU A 87 -15.57 -10.59 12.39
CA LEU A 87 -16.99 -10.58 11.99
C LEU A 87 -17.47 -11.95 11.52
N ALA A 88 -16.64 -12.70 10.79
CA ALA A 88 -16.97 -14.06 10.35
C ALA A 88 -17.06 -15.07 11.51
N ALA A 89 -16.39 -14.81 12.64
CA ALA A 89 -16.38 -15.67 13.82
C ALA A 89 -17.54 -15.41 14.80
N LEU A 90 -18.32 -14.34 14.60
CA LEU A 90 -19.50 -14.05 15.42
C LEU A 90 -20.65 -15.01 15.06
N PRO A 91 -21.34 -15.61 16.04
CA PRO A 91 -22.47 -16.50 15.77
C PRO A 91 -23.60 -15.73 15.08
N ALA A 92 -24.19 -16.32 14.03
CA ALA A 92 -25.43 -15.82 13.44
C ALA A 92 -26.53 -15.95 14.50
N GLY A 93 -26.98 -14.82 15.04
CA GLY A 93 -28.08 -14.74 16.00
C GLY A 93 -29.41 -15.17 15.41
#